data_AF-A0A354QAY7-F1
#
_entry.id   AF-A0A354QAY7-F1
#
_cell.length_a   1.000
_cell.length_b   1.000
_cell.length_c   1.000
_cell.angle_alpha   90.00
_cell.angle_beta   90.00
_cell.angle_gamma   90.00
#
_symmetry.space_group_name_H-M   'P 1'
#
loop_
_entity.id
_entity.type
_entity.pdbx_description
1 polymer ?
#
loop_
_entity_poly.entity_id
_entity_poly.type
_entity_poly.pdbx_seq_one_letter_code
_entity_poly.pdbx_strand_id
1 'polypeptide(L)'
;GYLEQVGKIGFPKGTKVTVERLFYNTPARLKFLKTTATELQHIQQHLVQKSLAYPHIHFRLTHNRQLLLNLSGGQALETRIQQLYGEEFKEILMPVKHEETYLQFSGFISFPSKPRTSRRWQYIFVNERNVKSPSINHGIYDGYGTFLGKGQHPVFFLNLRIDPTEIDVNVHPAKTEIRFRNNQLVHTILTDQISRALKEGASRRFFGREHSHSQMSHTGVSGQIDLPLDDPLPLGNESAEMLFPVNKTRTKEARDLPPRGSLRPEKSHKLTAFPQEIRIAEIRQEPIKTQYFASTKTSTVPDSVPGNLPENEI
;
A
#
# COMPACT_ATOMS: atom_id res chain seq x y z
N GLY A 1 -7.01 22.17 -27.35
CA GLY A 1 -6.79 20.89 -28.05
C GLY A 1 -7.63 20.93 -29.31
N TYR A 2 -7.10 20.44 -30.42
CA TYR A 2 -7.84 20.37 -31.68
C TYR A 2 -8.29 18.92 -31.88
N LEU A 3 -9.53 18.73 -32.27
CA LEU A 3 -10.09 17.42 -32.58
C LEU A 3 -9.60 17.03 -33.98
N GLU A 4 -8.68 16.07 -34.06
CA GLU A 4 -8.00 15.73 -35.30
C GLU A 4 -8.89 14.92 -36.25
N GLN A 5 -9.66 13.96 -35.72
CA GLN A 5 -10.54 13.12 -36.51
C GLN A 5 -11.67 12.52 -35.67
N VAL A 6 -12.89 12.54 -36.20
CA VAL A 6 -14.02 11.75 -35.69
C VAL A 6 -14.44 10.77 -36.77
N GLY A 7 -14.46 9.49 -36.42
CA GLY A 7 -14.82 8.42 -37.35
C GLY A 7 -15.35 7.20 -36.59
N LYS A 8 -16.07 6.33 -37.30
CA LYS A 8 -16.51 5.04 -36.76
C LYS A 8 -15.32 4.08 -36.79
N ILE A 9 -15.00 3.49 -35.65
CA ILE A 9 -13.98 2.45 -35.52
C ILE A 9 -14.57 1.21 -34.86
N GLY A 10 -14.16 0.02 -35.30
CA GLY A 10 -14.47 -1.22 -34.61
C GLY A 10 -13.71 -1.29 -33.29
N PHE A 11 -14.41 -1.10 -32.18
CA PHE A 11 -13.80 -1.11 -30.84
C PHE A 11 -14.79 -1.77 -29.85
N PRO A 12 -14.33 -2.70 -28.98
CA PRO A 12 -15.18 -3.24 -27.93
C PRO A 12 -15.62 -2.13 -26.96
N LYS A 13 -16.65 -2.37 -26.15
CA LYS A 13 -17.11 -1.38 -25.16
C LYS A 13 -15.96 -0.96 -24.25
N GLY A 14 -15.66 0.34 -24.21
CA GLY A 14 -14.62 0.92 -23.37
C GLY A 14 -13.96 2.14 -24.01
N THR A 15 -12.78 2.50 -23.49
CA THR A 15 -12.00 3.64 -24.00
C THR A 15 -10.52 3.27 -24.05
N LYS A 16 -9.87 3.52 -25.19
CA LYS A 16 -8.41 3.43 -25.32
C LYS A 16 -7.84 4.83 -25.45
N VAL A 17 -6.93 5.17 -24.57
CA VAL A 17 -6.17 6.43 -24.61
C VAL A 17 -4.73 6.10 -24.94
N THR A 18 -4.23 6.67 -26.04
CA THR A 18 -2.83 6.55 -26.46
C THR A 18 -2.17 7.91 -26.31
N VAL A 19 -1.07 7.96 -25.56
CA VAL A 19 -0.29 9.19 -25.34
C VAL A 19 1.10 8.95 -25.90
N GLU A 20 1.47 9.71 -26.93
CA GLU A 20 2.76 9.61 -27.59
C GLU A 20 3.55 10.91 -27.41
N ARG A 21 4.88 10.80 -27.39
CA ARG A 21 5.81 11.94 -27.29
C ARG A 21 5.45 12.90 -26.14
N LEU A 22 5.30 12.35 -24.93
CA LEU A 22 4.98 13.12 -23.72
C LEU A 22 5.98 14.28 -23.53
N PHE A 23 5.46 15.50 -23.30
CA PHE A 23 6.23 16.75 -23.15
C PHE A 23 6.96 17.28 -24.40
N TYR A 24 6.65 16.80 -25.62
CA TYR A 24 7.29 17.29 -26.85
C TYR A 24 7.21 18.81 -27.04
N ASN A 25 6.11 19.44 -26.63
CA ASN A 25 5.87 20.88 -26.75
C ASN A 25 6.27 21.68 -25.50
N THR A 26 6.82 21.03 -24.47
CA THR A 26 7.22 21.66 -23.20
C THR A 26 8.63 21.21 -22.80
N PRO A 27 9.69 21.75 -23.44
CA PRO A 27 11.06 21.26 -23.26
C PRO A 27 11.57 21.43 -21.82
N ALA A 28 11.11 22.46 -21.10
CA ALA A 28 11.41 22.62 -19.69
C ALA A 28 10.92 21.43 -18.86
N ARG A 29 9.70 20.93 -19.10
CA ARG A 29 9.14 19.75 -18.41
C ARG A 29 9.85 18.46 -18.78
N LEU A 30 10.26 18.32 -20.04
CA LEU A 30 11.00 17.16 -20.52
C LEU A 30 12.31 16.95 -19.73
N LYS A 31 12.99 18.04 -19.35
CA LYS A 31 14.22 17.99 -18.53
C LYS A 31 13.99 17.49 -17.08
N PHE A 32 12.75 17.49 -16.58
CA PHE A 32 12.43 16.95 -15.24
C PHE A 32 12.18 15.44 -15.24
N LEU A 33 12.04 14.82 -16.42
CA LEU A 33 11.93 13.36 -16.50
C LEU A 33 13.21 12.73 -15.93
N LYS A 34 13.02 11.78 -15.02
CA LYS A 34 14.12 10.98 -14.49
C LYS A 34 14.45 9.84 -15.45
N THR A 35 15.27 8.90 -14.99
CA THR A 35 15.57 7.68 -15.73
C THR A 35 14.30 6.87 -15.97
N THR A 36 14.22 6.17 -17.10
CA THR A 36 13.09 5.29 -17.46
C THR A 36 12.71 4.34 -16.34
N ALA A 37 13.70 3.78 -15.63
CA ALA A 37 13.48 2.89 -14.50
C ALA A 37 12.75 3.59 -13.33
N THR A 38 13.10 4.86 -13.06
CA THR A 38 12.49 5.64 -11.97
C THR A 38 11.05 6.01 -12.31
N GLU A 39 10.80 6.47 -13.54
CA GLU A 39 9.45 6.79 -14.00
C GLU A 39 8.56 5.54 -14.05
N LEU A 40 9.09 4.40 -14.50
CA LEU A 40 8.39 3.13 -14.49
C LEU A 40 8.01 2.71 -13.06
N GLN A 41 8.91 2.90 -12.09
CA GLN A 41 8.61 2.65 -10.69
C GLN A 41 7.49 3.56 -10.16
N HIS A 42 7.46 4.83 -10.56
CA HIS A 42 6.37 5.75 -10.21
C HIS A 42 5.03 5.31 -10.82
N ILE A 43 5.01 4.88 -12.08
CA ILE A 43 3.82 4.32 -12.75
C ILE A 43 3.33 3.07 -12.02
N GLN A 44 4.24 2.14 -11.75
CA GLN A 44 3.94 0.92 -11.02
C GLN A 44 3.35 1.22 -9.64
N GLN A 45 3.96 2.14 -8.88
CA GLN A 45 3.46 2.53 -7.56
C GLN A 45 2.05 3.12 -7.63
N HIS A 46 1.76 3.94 -8.65
CA HIS A 46 0.41 4.50 -8.84
C HIS A 46 -0.62 3.40 -9.15
N LEU A 47 -0.25 2.46 -10.01
CA LEU A 47 -1.12 1.34 -10.38
C LEU A 47 -1.38 0.40 -9.19
N VAL A 48 -0.37 0.17 -8.34
CA VAL A 48 -0.53 -0.58 -7.07
C VAL A 48 -1.49 0.13 -6.11
N GLN A 49 -1.40 1.45 -5.96
CA GLN A 49 -2.34 2.20 -5.13
C GLN A 49 -3.79 2.06 -5.63
N LYS A 50 -3.99 2.12 -6.95
CA LYS A 50 -5.31 1.94 -7.56
C LYS A 50 -5.82 0.51 -7.46
N SER A 51 -4.94 -0.47 -7.60
CA SER A 51 -5.34 -1.88 -7.49
C SER A 51 -5.72 -2.28 -6.06
N LEU A 52 -5.12 -1.64 -5.04
CA LEU A 52 -5.51 -1.82 -3.64
C LEU A 52 -6.84 -1.11 -3.31
N ALA A 53 -7.08 0.08 -3.86
CA ALA A 53 -8.36 0.78 -3.70
C ALA A 53 -9.53 0.05 -4.37
N TYR A 54 -9.27 -0.61 -5.51
CA TYR A 54 -10.26 -1.32 -6.31
C TYR A 54 -9.90 -2.80 -6.54
N PRO A 55 -10.06 -3.68 -5.53
CA PRO A 55 -9.73 -5.11 -5.64
C PRO A 55 -10.58 -5.88 -6.67
N HIS A 56 -11.76 -5.36 -7.02
CA HIS A 56 -12.65 -6.00 -7.98
C HIS A 56 -12.23 -5.78 -9.44
N ILE A 57 -11.39 -4.77 -9.73
CA ILE A 57 -10.96 -4.43 -11.10
C ILE A 57 -9.67 -5.21 -11.45
N HIS A 58 -9.60 -5.70 -12.69
CA HIS A 58 -8.39 -6.32 -13.23
C HIS A 58 -7.39 -5.26 -13.70
N PHE A 59 -6.13 -5.37 -13.27
CA PHE A 59 -5.06 -4.46 -13.68
C PHE A 59 -3.93 -5.22 -14.37
N ARG A 60 -3.48 -4.71 -15.52
CA ARG A 60 -2.35 -5.25 -16.29
C ARG A 60 -1.38 -4.13 -16.65
N LEU A 61 -0.10 -4.31 -16.35
CA LEU A 61 0.98 -3.40 -16.72
C LEU A 61 2.03 -4.14 -17.54
N THR A 62 2.31 -3.63 -18.74
CA THR A 62 3.34 -4.16 -19.64
C THR A 62 4.31 -3.06 -20.03
N HIS A 63 5.60 -3.36 -20.04
CA HIS A 63 6.66 -2.45 -20.47
C HIS A 63 7.59 -3.21 -21.43
N ASN A 64 7.87 -2.64 -22.61
CA ASN A 64 8.73 -3.27 -23.62
C ASN A 64 8.40 -4.74 -23.91
N ARG A 65 7.09 -5.06 -24.04
CA ARG A 65 6.55 -6.41 -24.25
C ARG A 65 6.68 -7.38 -23.06
N GLN A 66 7.34 -6.97 -21.98
CA GLN A 66 7.39 -7.74 -20.74
C GLN A 66 6.16 -7.42 -19.86
N LEU A 67 5.54 -8.47 -19.33
CA LEU A 67 4.48 -8.35 -18.33
C LEU A 67 5.11 -8.06 -16.97
N LEU A 68 4.79 -6.90 -16.39
CA LEU A 68 5.32 -6.49 -15.09
C LEU A 68 4.34 -6.76 -13.95
N LEU A 69 3.06 -6.45 -14.16
CA LEU A 69 2.00 -6.70 -13.19
C LEU A 69 0.78 -7.26 -13.88
N ASN A 70 0.17 -8.26 -13.25
CA ASN A 70 -1.07 -8.87 -13.67
C ASN A 70 -1.90 -9.22 -12.44
N LEU A 71 -2.89 -8.40 -12.12
CA LEU A 71 -3.70 -8.50 -10.91
C LEU A 71 -5.14 -8.84 -11.30
N SER A 72 -5.59 -10.07 -11.03
CA SER A 72 -6.94 -10.52 -11.38
C SER A 72 -8.02 -9.77 -10.57
N GLY A 73 -9.11 -9.43 -11.23
CA GLY A 73 -10.27 -8.79 -10.60
C GLY A 73 -11.14 -9.78 -9.80
N GLY A 74 -12.20 -9.25 -9.18
CA GLY A 74 -13.19 -10.03 -8.42
C GLY A 74 -12.69 -10.65 -7.11
N GLN A 75 -11.56 -10.18 -6.58
CA GLN A 75 -10.93 -10.76 -5.38
C GLN A 75 -11.20 -9.91 -4.14
N ALA A 76 -11.11 -10.54 -2.97
CA ALA A 76 -11.07 -9.82 -1.70
C ALA A 76 -9.77 -9.00 -1.59
N LEU A 77 -9.79 -7.96 -0.75
CA LEU A 77 -8.61 -7.11 -0.49
C LEU A 77 -7.41 -7.95 -0.01
N GLU A 78 -7.65 -8.97 0.82
CA GLU A 78 -6.60 -9.86 1.33
C GLU A 78 -5.86 -10.58 0.19
N THR A 79 -6.60 -11.21 -0.72
CA THR A 79 -6.03 -11.91 -1.87
C THR A 79 -5.30 -10.96 -2.80
N ARG A 80 -5.80 -9.73 -2.96
CA ARG A 80 -5.12 -8.68 -3.75
C ARG A 80 -3.78 -8.28 -3.12
N ILE A 81 -3.70 -8.20 -1.79
CA ILE A 81 -2.44 -7.92 -1.07
C ILE A 81 -1.47 -9.10 -1.24
N GLN A 82 -1.93 -10.34 -1.15
CA GLN A 82 -1.12 -11.55 -1.39
C GLN A 82 -0.55 -11.58 -2.81
N GLN A 83 -1.34 -11.23 -3.83
CA GLN A 83 -0.85 -11.14 -5.22
C GLN A 83 0.27 -10.11 -5.40
N LEU A 84 0.26 -9.03 -4.61
CA LEU A 84 1.22 -7.93 -4.71
C LEU A 84 2.52 -8.20 -3.94
N TYR A 85 2.42 -8.80 -2.75
CA TYR A 85 3.54 -8.91 -1.83
C TYR A 85 3.85 -10.33 -1.37
N GLY A 86 3.11 -11.33 -1.84
CA GLY A 86 3.30 -12.74 -1.51
C GLY A 86 2.65 -13.19 -0.21
N GLU A 87 2.82 -14.48 0.11
CA GLU A 87 2.18 -15.15 1.25
C GLU A 87 2.70 -14.62 2.61
N GLU A 88 3.91 -14.03 2.65
CA GLU A 88 4.49 -13.47 3.88
C GLU A 88 3.59 -12.38 4.51
N PHE A 89 2.80 -11.66 3.68
CA PHE A 89 1.90 -10.63 4.17
C PHE A 89 0.66 -11.23 4.85
N LYS A 90 0.19 -12.40 4.41
CA LYS A 90 -0.98 -13.05 5.01
C LYS A 90 -0.74 -13.43 6.47
N GLU A 91 0.44 -13.95 6.78
CA GLU A 91 0.77 -14.37 8.14
C GLU A 91 0.92 -13.20 9.13
N ILE A 92 1.27 -12.02 8.63
CA ILE A 92 1.52 -10.85 9.48
C ILE A 92 0.31 -9.95 9.59
N LEU A 93 -0.66 -10.06 8.70
CA LEU A 93 -1.81 -9.18 8.68
C LEU A 93 -2.91 -9.69 9.60
N MET A 94 -3.55 -8.75 10.27
CA MET A 94 -4.71 -8.93 11.11
C MET A 94 -5.84 -8.08 10.55
N PRO A 95 -7.03 -8.66 10.31
CA PRO A 95 -8.17 -7.88 9.86
C PRO A 95 -8.63 -6.94 10.97
N VAL A 96 -8.97 -5.71 10.58
CA VAL A 96 -9.60 -4.73 11.47
C VAL A 96 -10.85 -4.21 10.82
N LYS A 97 -11.91 -4.09 11.62
CA LYS A 97 -13.20 -3.57 11.20
C LYS A 97 -13.78 -2.76 12.34
N HIS A 98 -14.26 -1.57 12.00
CA HIS A 98 -15.00 -0.70 12.91
C HIS A 98 -16.15 -0.06 12.14
N GLU A 99 -17.33 -0.10 12.73
CA GLU A 99 -18.54 0.48 12.16
C GLU A 99 -19.15 1.42 13.21
N GLU A 100 -18.99 2.71 12.98
CA GLU A 100 -19.59 3.77 13.79
C GLU A 100 -20.19 4.84 12.87
N THR A 101 -21.17 5.60 13.36
CA THR A 101 -21.92 6.58 12.55
C THR A 101 -21.02 7.63 11.91
N TYR A 102 -19.98 8.09 12.62
CA TYR A 102 -19.09 9.14 12.13
C TYR A 102 -17.96 8.61 11.24
N LEU A 103 -17.36 7.46 11.62
CA LEU A 103 -16.23 6.87 10.93
C LEU A 103 -16.39 5.37 10.84
N GLN A 104 -16.40 4.86 9.61
CA GLN A 104 -16.33 3.44 9.34
C GLN A 104 -14.95 3.13 8.77
N PHE A 105 -14.34 2.04 9.19
CA PHE A 105 -13.14 1.57 8.52
C PHE A 105 -13.04 0.06 8.50
N SER A 106 -12.39 -0.43 7.46
CA SER A 106 -12.08 -1.84 7.28
C SER A 106 -10.72 -1.97 6.65
N GLY A 107 -10.01 -3.05 6.94
CA GLY A 107 -8.70 -3.28 6.34
C GLY A 107 -7.87 -4.27 7.12
N PHE A 108 -6.56 -4.13 6.95
CA PHE A 108 -5.58 -5.01 7.55
C PHE A 108 -4.46 -4.21 8.19
N ILE A 109 -4.00 -4.64 9.36
CA ILE A 109 -2.84 -4.09 10.05
C ILE A 109 -1.87 -5.20 10.42
N SER A 110 -0.57 -4.93 10.50
CA SER A 110 0.40 -5.96 10.88
C SER A 110 0.40 -6.27 12.37
N PHE A 111 0.61 -7.52 12.73
CA PHE A 111 0.99 -7.88 14.09
C PHE A 111 2.27 -7.16 14.52
N PRO A 112 2.37 -6.71 15.79
CA PRO A 112 3.54 -6.03 16.30
C PRO A 112 4.78 -6.94 16.39
N SER A 113 4.60 -8.26 16.29
CA SER A 113 5.67 -9.26 16.34
C SER A 113 6.57 -9.28 15.09
N LYS A 114 6.08 -8.83 13.93
CA LYS A 114 6.87 -8.74 12.69
C LYS A 114 6.86 -7.30 12.12
N PRO A 115 7.48 -6.33 12.81
CA PRO A 115 7.56 -4.97 12.32
C PRO A 115 8.51 -4.87 11.12
N ARG A 116 8.31 -3.86 10.27
CA ARG A 116 9.19 -3.57 9.13
C ARG A 116 10.07 -2.35 9.42
N THR A 117 11.23 -2.29 8.77
CA THR A 117 12.15 -1.12 8.86
C THR A 117 11.74 0.03 7.94
N SER A 118 10.79 -0.21 7.02
CA SER A 118 10.42 0.72 5.95
C SER A 118 8.93 1.05 6.00
N ARG A 119 8.59 2.32 5.74
CA ARG A 119 7.21 2.84 5.68
C ARG A 119 6.52 2.60 4.32
N ARG A 120 7.11 1.78 3.44
CA ARG A 120 6.63 1.60 2.06
C ARG A 120 5.25 0.92 1.96
N TRP A 121 4.85 0.15 2.97
CA TRP A 121 3.60 -0.62 2.96
C TRP A 121 2.55 0.00 3.89
N GLN A 122 2.36 1.30 3.74
CA GLN A 122 1.42 2.10 4.52
C GLN A 122 0.44 2.75 3.56
N TYR A 123 -0.75 2.18 3.46
CA TYR A 123 -1.80 2.62 2.55
C TYR A 123 -3.05 2.98 3.33
N ILE A 124 -3.52 4.21 3.11
CA ILE A 124 -4.74 4.74 3.68
C ILE A 124 -5.62 5.16 2.50
N PHE A 125 -6.81 4.60 2.46
CA PHE A 125 -7.84 4.97 1.53
C PHE A 125 -8.94 5.69 2.29
N VAL A 126 -9.39 6.85 1.81
CA VAL A 126 -10.55 7.57 2.34
C VAL A 126 -11.53 7.70 1.19
N ASN A 127 -12.71 7.10 1.32
CA ASN A 127 -13.71 7.04 0.25
C ASN A 127 -13.08 6.58 -1.08
N GLU A 128 -12.33 5.47 -1.03
CA GLU A 128 -11.65 4.84 -2.18
C GLU A 128 -10.50 5.64 -2.81
N ARG A 129 -10.15 6.80 -2.24
CA ARG A 129 -8.98 7.57 -2.67
C ARG A 129 -7.79 7.26 -1.77
N ASN A 130 -6.62 7.00 -2.37
CA ASN A 130 -5.35 6.94 -1.63
C ASN A 130 -4.97 8.33 -1.12
N VAL A 131 -4.76 8.44 0.19
CA VAL A 131 -4.59 9.73 0.88
C VAL A 131 -3.40 9.63 1.83
N LYS A 132 -2.67 10.74 1.93
CA LYS A 132 -1.66 10.96 2.96
C LYS A 132 -2.25 11.93 3.97
N SER A 133 -2.47 11.46 5.19
CA SER A 133 -2.87 12.31 6.31
C SER A 133 -1.93 12.05 7.49
N PRO A 134 -1.14 13.06 7.91
CA PRO A 134 -0.30 12.94 9.10
C PRO A 134 -1.12 12.58 10.35
N SER A 135 -2.35 13.11 10.47
CA SER A 135 -3.24 12.84 11.62
C SER A 135 -3.64 11.37 11.71
N ILE A 136 -4.02 10.75 10.58
CA ILE A 136 -4.36 9.32 10.55
C ILE A 136 -3.13 8.48 10.86
N ASN A 137 -1.99 8.80 10.22
CA ASN A 137 -0.75 8.09 10.48
C ASN A 137 -0.40 8.14 11.97
N HIS A 138 -0.44 9.32 12.58
CA HIS A 138 -0.14 9.48 14.00
C HIS A 138 -1.10 8.65 14.87
N GLY A 139 -2.42 8.69 14.60
CA GLY A 139 -3.40 7.90 15.35
C GLY A 139 -3.16 6.40 15.26
N ILE A 140 -2.71 5.90 14.10
CA ILE A 140 -2.30 4.49 13.92
C ILE A 140 -1.07 4.19 14.77
N TYR A 141 -0.01 5.01 14.67
CA TYR A 141 1.23 4.82 15.45
C TYR A 141 0.97 4.87 16.96
N ASP A 142 0.11 5.77 17.42
CA ASP A 142 -0.30 5.88 18.82
C ASP A 142 -1.11 4.67 19.28
N GLY A 143 -1.94 4.11 18.39
CA GLY A 143 -2.65 2.86 18.65
C GLY A 143 -1.71 1.66 18.85
N TYR A 144 -0.59 1.64 18.12
CA TYR A 144 0.50 0.69 18.36
C TYR A 144 1.33 1.02 19.62
N GLY A 145 1.47 2.30 19.98
CA GLY A 145 2.13 2.75 21.20
C GLY A 145 3.47 2.06 21.46
N THR A 146 3.59 1.40 22.62
CA THR A 146 4.82 0.72 23.06
C THR A 146 5.08 -0.62 22.36
N PHE A 147 4.16 -1.12 21.53
CA PHE A 147 4.38 -2.37 20.79
C PHE A 147 5.42 -2.23 19.66
N LEU A 148 5.72 -1.00 19.23
CA LEU A 148 6.73 -0.73 18.20
C LEU A 148 8.00 -0.14 18.81
N GLY A 149 9.14 -0.74 18.49
CA GLY A 149 10.44 -0.20 18.84
C GLY A 149 10.82 1.04 18.00
N LYS A 150 11.90 1.72 18.39
CA LYS A 150 12.46 2.84 17.62
C LYS A 150 12.88 2.36 16.22
N GLY A 151 12.44 3.08 15.18
CA GLY A 151 12.73 2.73 13.78
C GLY A 151 11.91 1.57 13.21
N GLN A 152 10.96 1.03 13.98
CA GLN A 152 10.03 0.01 13.51
C GLN A 152 8.74 0.64 13.00
N HIS A 153 8.19 0.05 11.95
CA HIS A 153 7.03 0.55 11.24
C HIS A 153 6.02 -0.57 11.02
N PRO A 154 4.74 -0.32 11.32
CA PRO A 154 3.68 -1.26 11.00
C PRO A 154 3.39 -1.20 9.50
N VAL A 155 2.88 -2.30 9.01
CA VAL A 155 2.22 -2.40 7.71
C VAL A 155 0.73 -2.20 7.95
N PHE A 156 0.09 -1.36 7.14
CA PHE A 156 -1.36 -1.21 7.20
C PHE A 156 -1.94 -0.90 5.83
N PHE A 157 -3.12 -1.46 5.60
CA PHE A 157 -3.97 -1.26 4.43
C PHE A 157 -5.37 -0.94 4.95
N LEU A 158 -5.67 0.34 5.15
CA LEU A 158 -6.92 0.77 5.77
C LEU A 158 -7.80 1.48 4.75
N ASN A 159 -9.07 1.11 4.69
CA ASN A 159 -10.10 1.78 3.93
C ASN A 159 -11.09 2.43 4.89
N LEU A 160 -11.05 3.75 4.94
CA LEU A 160 -11.90 4.60 5.76
C LEU A 160 -13.06 5.12 4.89
N ARG A 161 -14.25 5.05 5.45
CA ARG A 161 -15.47 5.63 4.91
C ARG A 161 -15.98 6.66 5.92
N ILE A 162 -16.14 7.88 5.45
CA ILE A 162 -16.58 9.03 6.22
C ILE A 162 -17.41 9.93 5.29
N ASP A 163 -18.36 10.65 5.87
CA ASP A 163 -19.21 11.57 5.12
C ASP A 163 -18.35 12.58 4.33
N PRO A 164 -18.51 12.70 3.00
CA PRO A 164 -17.77 13.67 2.20
C PRO A 164 -17.89 15.12 2.67
N THR A 165 -18.96 15.49 3.39
CA THR A 165 -19.16 16.84 3.94
C THR A 165 -18.21 17.16 5.11
N GLU A 166 -17.70 16.13 5.79
CA GLU A 166 -16.76 16.26 6.90
C GLU A 166 -15.29 16.27 6.43
N ILE A 167 -15.07 16.29 5.12
CA ILE A 167 -13.77 16.12 4.47
C ILE A 167 -13.50 17.27 3.51
N ASP A 168 -12.40 17.99 3.73
CA ASP A 168 -11.87 18.94 2.75
C ASP A 168 -10.76 18.28 1.91
N VAL A 169 -11.06 18.12 0.63
CA VAL A 169 -10.18 17.51 -0.39
C VAL A 169 -9.37 18.59 -1.15
N ASN A 170 -9.70 19.86 -1.00
CA ASN A 170 -9.11 20.97 -1.76
C ASN A 170 -7.81 21.52 -1.13
N VAL A 171 -6.99 20.65 -0.53
CA VAL A 171 -5.79 21.07 0.21
C VAL A 171 -4.52 21.05 -0.66
N HIS A 172 -4.40 20.10 -1.58
CA HIS A 172 -3.20 19.94 -2.42
C HIS A 172 -3.57 19.86 -3.92
N PRO A 173 -2.77 20.38 -4.86
CA PRO A 173 -3.07 20.32 -6.30
C PRO A 173 -3.24 18.89 -6.84
N ALA A 174 -2.49 17.93 -6.31
CA ALA A 174 -2.65 16.50 -6.62
C ALA A 174 -3.77 15.80 -5.84
N LYS A 175 -4.45 16.53 -4.94
CA LYS A 175 -5.48 16.08 -3.98
C LYS A 175 -5.15 14.79 -3.23
N THR A 176 -3.86 14.61 -2.94
CA THR A 176 -3.28 13.50 -2.18
C THR A 176 -3.39 13.71 -0.68
N GLU A 177 -3.62 14.93 -0.24
CA GLU A 177 -3.79 15.30 1.16
C GLU A 177 -5.23 15.71 1.40
N ILE A 178 -5.73 15.35 2.58
CA ILE A 178 -7.09 15.61 3.01
C ILE A 178 -7.03 16.19 4.41
N ARG A 179 -7.89 17.18 4.66
CA ARG A 179 -8.12 17.74 5.98
C ARG A 179 -9.51 17.32 6.47
N PHE A 180 -9.56 16.68 7.63
CA PHE A 180 -10.84 16.40 8.27
C PHE A 180 -11.31 17.64 9.02
N ARG A 181 -12.63 17.85 9.06
CA ARG A 181 -13.23 18.91 9.88
C ARG A 181 -12.92 18.70 11.35
N ASN A 182 -13.08 17.46 11.83
CA ASN A 182 -12.72 17.07 13.19
C ASN A 182 -11.58 16.02 13.19
N ASN A 183 -10.34 16.48 13.02
CA ASN A 183 -9.15 15.61 13.04
C ASN A 183 -8.98 14.87 14.38
N GLN A 184 -9.30 15.52 15.50
CA GLN A 184 -9.11 14.95 16.83
C GLN A 184 -10.01 13.73 17.03
N LEU A 185 -11.27 13.82 16.61
CA LEU A 185 -12.21 12.71 16.72
C LEU A 185 -11.75 11.49 15.90
N VAL A 186 -11.35 11.71 14.64
CA VAL A 186 -10.80 10.64 13.78
C VAL A 186 -9.57 10.00 14.41
N HIS A 187 -8.68 10.82 14.98
CA HIS A 187 -7.48 10.34 15.67
C HIS A 187 -7.83 9.45 16.86
N THR A 188 -8.67 9.93 17.78
CA THR A 188 -9.07 9.19 18.99
C THR A 188 -9.74 7.86 18.65
N ILE A 189 -10.66 7.85 17.68
CA ILE A 189 -11.33 6.63 17.23
C ILE A 189 -10.31 5.62 16.69
N LEU A 190 -9.41 6.06 15.79
CA LEU A 190 -8.40 5.17 15.22
C LEU A 190 -7.46 4.60 16.29
N THR A 191 -6.98 5.44 17.21
CA THR A 191 -6.08 5.01 18.30
C THR A 191 -6.75 3.97 19.20
N ASP A 192 -7.98 4.22 19.65
CA ASP A 192 -8.71 3.31 20.54
C ASP A 192 -8.99 1.98 19.84
N GLN A 193 -9.51 2.01 18.62
CA GLN A 193 -9.87 0.79 17.88
C GLN A 193 -8.66 -0.05 17.50
N ILE A 194 -7.55 0.57 17.09
CA ILE A 194 -6.31 -0.15 16.79
C ILE A 194 -5.71 -0.75 18.07
N SER A 195 -5.70 0.00 19.18
CA SER A 195 -5.22 -0.52 20.46
C SER A 195 -6.04 -1.73 20.93
N ARG A 196 -7.37 -1.66 20.79
CA ARG A 196 -8.28 -2.78 21.10
C ARG A 196 -8.02 -3.98 20.21
N ALA A 197 -7.95 -3.78 18.90
CA ALA A 197 -7.68 -4.85 17.94
C ALA A 197 -6.32 -5.53 18.22
N LEU A 198 -5.29 -4.76 18.58
CA LEU A 198 -3.97 -5.30 18.92
C LEU A 198 -4.00 -6.11 20.22
N LYS A 199 -4.70 -5.65 21.26
CA LYS A 199 -4.86 -6.40 22.52
C LYS A 199 -5.60 -7.72 22.31
N GLU A 200 -6.66 -7.69 21.51
CA GLU A 200 -7.43 -8.89 21.16
C GLU A 200 -6.61 -9.85 20.29
N GLY A 201 -5.94 -9.34 19.26
CA GLY A 201 -5.09 -10.11 18.37
C GLY A 201 -3.89 -10.74 19.06
N ALA A 202 -3.29 -10.04 20.03
CA ALA A 202 -2.28 -10.59 20.91
C ALA A 202 -2.86 -11.77 21.72
N SER A 203 -3.97 -11.56 22.41
CA SER A 203 -4.64 -12.60 23.21
C SER A 203 -4.94 -13.86 22.39
N ARG A 204 -5.52 -13.71 21.18
CA ARG A 204 -5.83 -14.85 20.29
C ARG A 204 -4.59 -15.66 19.88
N ARG A 205 -3.42 -15.05 19.70
CA ARG A 205 -2.19 -15.79 19.38
C ARG A 205 -1.56 -16.48 20.60
N PHE A 206 -1.71 -15.90 21.79
CA PHE A 206 -1.19 -16.49 23.02
C PHE A 206 -2.07 -17.65 23.52
N PHE A 207 -3.39 -17.56 23.41
CA PHE A 207 -4.32 -18.62 23.85
C PHE A 207 -4.73 -19.61 22.74
N GLY A 208 -4.60 -19.25 21.46
CA GLY A 208 -5.08 -20.07 20.34
C GLY A 208 -4.17 -21.23 19.90
N ARG A 209 -3.05 -21.48 20.60
CA ARG A 209 -2.09 -22.54 20.25
C ARG A 209 -2.27 -23.86 21.03
N GLU A 210 -3.19 -23.90 22.00
CA GLU A 210 -3.38 -25.04 22.92
C GLU A 210 -4.41 -26.08 22.46
N HIS A 211 -5.17 -25.88 21.36
CA HIS A 211 -6.30 -26.76 21.01
C HIS A 211 -6.15 -27.59 19.72
N SER A 212 -4.95 -27.76 19.17
CA SER A 212 -4.74 -28.62 17.98
C SER A 212 -4.14 -30.00 18.26
N HIS A 213 -3.86 -30.36 19.52
CA HIS A 213 -3.45 -31.71 19.90
C HIS A 213 -4.13 -32.16 21.20
N SER A 214 -5.38 -32.63 21.11
CA SER A 214 -5.96 -33.65 22.01
C SER A 214 -7.47 -33.81 21.76
N GLN A 215 -7.83 -34.33 20.60
CA GLN A 215 -9.07 -35.10 20.45
C GLN A 215 -8.72 -36.45 19.82
N MET A 216 -8.18 -37.35 20.63
CA MET A 216 -8.47 -38.77 20.46
C MET A 216 -9.41 -39.17 21.59
N SER A 217 -10.63 -39.45 21.16
CA SER A 217 -11.78 -39.90 21.93
C SER A 217 -11.53 -41.27 22.54
N HIS A 218 -11.64 -41.36 23.88
CA HIS A 218 -12.01 -42.61 24.53
C HIS A 218 -13.50 -42.88 24.28
N THR A 219 -13.79 -43.74 23.31
CA THR A 219 -15.06 -44.49 23.26
C THR A 219 -14.75 -45.94 23.57
N GLY A 220 -15.32 -46.42 24.67
CA GLY A 220 -15.14 -47.79 25.15
C GLY A 220 -15.66 -48.80 24.14
N VAL A 221 -14.86 -49.84 23.93
CA VAL A 221 -15.32 -51.12 23.40
C VAL A 221 -14.79 -52.20 24.34
N SER A 222 -15.74 -52.87 24.98
CA SER A 222 -15.60 -54.12 25.70
C SER A 222 -15.02 -55.20 24.78
N GLY A 223 -13.87 -55.74 25.14
CA GLY A 223 -13.20 -56.83 24.43
C GLY A 223 -12.27 -57.56 25.38
N GLN A 224 -12.81 -58.63 25.94
CA GLN A 224 -12.21 -59.63 26.80
C GLN A 224 -10.98 -60.27 26.14
N ILE A 225 -9.79 -60.19 26.75
CA ILE A 225 -8.70 -61.15 26.56
C ILE A 225 -7.97 -61.34 27.89
N ASP A 226 -7.78 -62.61 28.24
CA ASP A 226 -7.25 -63.16 29.48
C ASP A 226 -5.78 -62.78 29.80
N LEU A 227 -5.50 -62.89 31.10
CA LEU A 227 -4.21 -62.82 31.81
C LEU A 227 -3.16 -63.83 31.28
N PRO A 228 -1.84 -63.64 31.53
CA PRO A 228 -1.31 -64.01 32.85
C PRO A 228 -0.19 -63.12 33.42
N LEU A 229 -0.17 -63.01 34.75
CA LEU A 229 1.07 -62.79 35.50
C LEU A 229 1.90 -64.09 35.44
N ASP A 230 3.18 -63.96 35.11
CA ASP A 230 4.33 -64.58 35.81
C ASP A 230 5.58 -64.49 34.92
N ASP A 231 6.53 -63.63 35.31
CA ASP A 231 7.92 -64.02 35.59
C ASP A 231 8.84 -62.78 35.80
N PRO A 232 9.78 -62.83 36.78
CA PRO A 232 10.61 -61.70 37.15
C PRO A 232 11.76 -61.44 36.16
N LEU A 233 12.12 -60.15 36.04
CA LEU A 233 13.26 -59.61 35.29
C LEU A 233 14.55 -60.44 35.44
N PRO A 234 15.26 -60.77 34.34
CA PRO A 234 16.67 -61.11 34.41
C PRO A 234 17.50 -59.82 34.38
N LEU A 235 18.12 -59.49 35.52
CA LEU A 235 19.29 -58.61 35.57
C LEU A 235 20.45 -59.32 34.86
N GLY A 236 20.73 -58.91 33.63
CA GLY A 236 21.91 -59.31 32.86
C GLY A 236 22.77 -58.10 32.55
N ASN A 237 23.96 -58.07 33.14
CA ASN A 237 24.98 -57.05 32.94
C ASN A 237 25.47 -57.02 31.49
N GLU A 238 25.18 -55.95 30.76
CA GLU A 238 26.05 -55.45 29.69
C GLU A 238 26.22 -53.94 29.84
N SER A 239 27.30 -53.60 30.55
CA SER A 239 27.90 -52.28 30.59
C SER A 239 28.41 -51.92 29.20
N ALA A 240 27.59 -51.23 28.42
CA ALA A 240 28.05 -50.44 27.27
C ALA A 240 28.04 -48.96 27.67
N GLU A 241 29.25 -48.46 27.95
CA GLU A 241 29.56 -47.05 28.14
C GLU A 241 29.06 -46.23 26.95
N MET A 242 28.14 -45.28 27.19
CA MET A 242 27.95 -44.15 26.29
C MET A 242 28.23 -42.88 27.09
N LEU A 243 29.51 -42.49 27.04
CA LEU A 243 30.05 -41.22 27.53
C LEU A 243 29.39 -40.07 26.78
N PHE A 244 28.62 -39.25 27.49
CA PHE A 244 28.21 -37.93 27.00
C PHE A 244 29.43 -36.99 26.97
N PRO A 245 29.76 -36.33 25.84
CA PRO A 245 30.89 -35.42 25.80
C PRO A 245 30.63 -34.18 26.67
N VAL A 246 31.51 -34.00 27.65
CA VAL A 246 31.60 -32.84 28.54
C VAL A 246 31.87 -31.56 27.73
N ASN A 247 31.15 -30.49 28.10
CA ASN A 247 31.30 -29.14 27.60
C ASN A 247 32.78 -28.68 27.58
N LYS A 248 33.30 -28.38 26.38
CA LYS A 248 34.55 -27.61 26.24
C LYS A 248 34.29 -26.14 26.54
N THR A 249 34.85 -25.69 27.65
CA THR A 249 35.04 -24.29 28.02
C THR A 249 35.72 -23.54 26.88
N ARG A 250 35.01 -22.60 26.25
CA ARG A 250 35.56 -21.78 25.16
C ARG A 250 36.42 -20.66 25.75
N THR A 251 37.73 -20.80 25.56
CA THR A 251 38.77 -19.82 25.87
C THR A 251 38.46 -18.48 25.18
N LYS A 252 38.52 -17.37 25.92
CA LYS A 252 38.44 -16.01 25.38
C LYS A 252 39.79 -15.66 24.74
N GLU A 253 39.89 -15.77 23.42
CA GLU A 253 40.95 -15.11 22.66
C GLU A 253 40.55 -13.66 22.39
N ALA A 254 41.38 -12.73 22.85
CA ALA A 254 41.29 -11.32 22.55
C ALA A 254 41.64 -11.10 21.07
N ARG A 255 40.69 -10.57 20.29
CA ARG A 255 40.98 -10.07 18.95
C ARG A 255 41.55 -8.66 19.08
N ASP A 256 42.83 -8.51 18.74
CA ASP A 256 43.48 -7.21 18.59
C ASP A 256 42.77 -6.37 17.52
N LEU A 257 42.22 -5.24 17.95
CA LEU A 257 41.71 -4.20 17.08
C LEU A 257 42.89 -3.34 16.59
N PRO A 258 42.99 -3.00 15.29
CA PRO A 258 44.03 -2.10 14.81
C PRO A 258 43.86 -0.70 15.45
N PRO A 259 44.97 0.03 15.71
CA PRO A 259 44.93 1.29 16.43
C PRO A 259 44.20 2.38 15.63
N ARG A 260 43.36 3.15 16.33
CA ARG A 260 42.74 4.37 15.81
C ARG A 260 43.81 5.42 15.53
N GLY A 261 44.16 5.60 14.26
CA GLY A 261 45.07 6.63 13.75
C GLY A 261 44.36 7.63 12.85
N SER A 262 44.20 8.84 13.36
CA SER A 262 44.09 10.15 12.68
C SER A 262 43.92 10.20 11.16
N LEU A 263 42.70 10.55 10.72
CA LEU A 263 42.50 11.17 9.41
C LEU A 263 43.00 12.62 9.49
N ARG A 264 44.13 12.90 8.83
CA ARG A 264 44.59 14.26 8.53
C ARG A 264 43.67 14.90 7.46
N PRO A 265 43.35 16.20 7.54
CA PRO A 265 42.66 16.89 6.45
C PRO A 265 43.67 17.29 5.38
N GLU A 266 43.54 16.71 4.18
CA GLU A 266 44.25 17.18 2.99
C GLU A 266 43.62 18.47 2.47
N LYS A 267 44.50 19.36 2.00
CA LYS A 267 44.26 20.78 1.76
C LYS A 267 43.60 21.03 0.40
N SER A 268 42.68 22.00 0.42
CA SER A 268 42.39 23.01 -0.61
C SER A 268 42.85 22.74 -2.05
N HIS A 269 41.88 22.49 -2.94
CA HIS A 269 41.98 22.91 -4.33
C HIS A 269 41.03 24.08 -4.61
N LYS A 270 41.57 25.01 -5.39
CA LYS A 270 41.22 26.42 -5.50
C LYS A 270 39.85 26.65 -6.15
N LEU A 271 39.11 27.57 -5.53
CA LEU A 271 38.04 28.36 -6.15
C LEU A 271 38.56 28.95 -7.47
N THR A 272 37.90 28.62 -8.57
CA THR A 272 38.10 29.31 -9.84
C THR A 272 36.77 29.94 -10.25
N ALA A 273 36.84 31.27 -10.32
CA ALA A 273 35.93 32.27 -10.86
C ALA A 273 34.62 31.82 -11.53
N PHE A 274 33.52 32.41 -11.05
CA PHE A 274 32.29 32.60 -11.80
C PHE A 274 32.52 33.52 -13.01
N PRO A 275 32.13 33.13 -14.23
CA PRO A 275 31.98 34.08 -15.33
C PRO A 275 30.70 34.88 -15.18
N GLN A 276 30.84 36.17 -15.49
CA GLN A 276 29.87 37.26 -15.37
C GLN A 276 28.59 37.06 -16.20
N GLU A 277 27.51 37.56 -15.61
CA GLU A 277 26.30 38.16 -16.21
C GLU A 277 26.15 38.06 -17.72
N ILE A 278 25.22 37.21 -18.17
CA ILE A 278 24.57 37.36 -19.47
C ILE A 278 23.41 38.33 -19.27
N ARG A 279 23.53 39.51 -19.88
CA ARG A 279 22.51 40.55 -19.95
C ARG A 279 21.19 39.97 -20.48
N ILE A 280 20.14 40.14 -19.70
CA ILE A 280 18.75 39.89 -20.10
C ILE A 280 18.40 40.93 -21.17
N ALA A 281 18.15 40.48 -22.40
CA ALA A 281 17.57 41.32 -23.43
C ALA A 281 16.08 41.56 -23.12
N GLU A 282 15.71 42.82 -22.95
CA GLU A 282 14.34 43.29 -22.82
C GLU A 282 13.51 42.85 -24.04
N ILE A 283 12.53 41.98 -23.81
CA ILE A 283 11.50 41.67 -24.79
C ILE A 283 10.45 42.78 -24.68
N ARG A 284 10.45 43.68 -25.67
CA ARG A 284 9.42 44.69 -25.90
C ARG A 284 8.05 44.02 -25.98
N GLN A 285 7.12 44.46 -25.15
CA GLN A 285 5.70 44.14 -25.27
C GLN A 285 5.11 44.96 -26.43
N GLU A 286 4.66 44.29 -27.49
CA GLU A 286 3.81 44.94 -28.49
C GLU A 286 2.35 44.95 -28.02
N PRO A 287 1.61 46.05 -28.20
CA PRO A 287 0.24 46.17 -27.74
C PRO A 287 -0.74 45.35 -28.60
N ILE A 288 -1.55 44.54 -27.92
CA ILE A 288 -2.67 43.79 -28.48
C ILE A 288 -3.70 44.78 -29.04
N LYS A 289 -3.96 44.72 -30.35
CA LYS A 289 -5.09 45.43 -30.99
C LYS A 289 -6.40 44.74 -30.60
N THR A 290 -7.20 45.41 -29.78
CA THR A 290 -8.60 45.08 -29.52
C THR A 290 -9.43 45.35 -30.78
N GLN A 291 -9.97 44.31 -31.41
CA GLN A 291 -11.06 44.46 -32.38
C GLN A 291 -12.33 43.89 -31.78
N TYR A 292 -13.28 44.80 -31.54
CA TYR A 292 -14.67 44.54 -31.25
C TYR A 292 -15.33 43.87 -32.46
N PHE A 293 -16.02 42.75 -32.25
CA PHE A 293 -17.08 42.31 -33.16
C PHE A 293 -18.38 42.12 -32.39
N ALA A 294 -19.39 42.79 -32.92
CA ALA A 294 -20.70 43.01 -32.35
C ALA A 294 -21.59 41.76 -32.38
N SER A 295 -22.54 41.76 -31.45
CA SER A 295 -23.70 40.87 -31.37
C SER A 295 -24.50 40.82 -32.66
N THR A 296 -24.99 39.63 -33.04
CA THR A 296 -26.20 39.53 -33.85
C THR A 296 -26.97 38.24 -33.54
N LYS A 297 -28.15 38.47 -32.94
CA LYS A 297 -29.45 37.78 -33.09
C LYS A 297 -29.60 36.30 -32.70
N THR A 298 -30.30 36.15 -31.58
CA THR A 298 -31.23 35.08 -31.22
C THR A 298 -32.26 34.81 -32.33
N SER A 299 -32.43 33.54 -32.70
CA SER A 299 -33.61 33.01 -33.39
C SER A 299 -34.11 31.79 -32.64
N THR A 300 -35.27 31.98 -32.03
CA THR A 300 -36.14 31.00 -31.37
C THR A 300 -36.69 29.97 -32.36
N VAL A 301 -36.68 28.69 -32.00
CA VAL A 301 -37.55 27.65 -32.58
C VAL A 301 -38.22 26.93 -31.41
N PRO A 302 -39.56 26.78 -31.39
CA PRO A 302 -40.26 26.19 -30.26
C PRO A 302 -40.44 24.67 -30.41
N ASP A 303 -40.63 24.05 -29.24
CA ASP A 303 -40.99 22.66 -28.99
C ASP A 303 -42.24 22.19 -29.77
N SER A 304 -42.25 20.92 -30.18
CA SER A 304 -43.49 20.14 -30.38
C SER A 304 -43.25 18.66 -30.05
N VAL A 305 -44.06 18.16 -29.14
CA VAL A 305 -44.17 16.79 -28.56
C VAL A 305 -44.97 15.86 -29.51
N PRO A 306 -44.92 14.52 -29.38
CA PRO A 306 -44.92 13.56 -30.50
C PRO A 306 -46.30 12.97 -30.85
N GLY A 307 -46.40 12.45 -32.08
CA GLY A 307 -47.55 11.70 -32.59
C GLY A 307 -47.20 10.25 -32.93
N ASN A 308 -48.07 9.34 -32.50
CA ASN A 308 -48.01 7.87 -32.58
C ASN A 308 -48.30 7.30 -34.00
N LEU A 309 -47.63 6.16 -34.29
CA LEU A 309 -48.07 4.96 -35.06
C LEU A 309 -48.31 5.07 -36.59
N PRO A 310 -48.36 3.96 -37.37
CA PRO A 310 -48.37 2.52 -37.01
C PRO A 310 -47.41 1.59 -37.82
N GLU A 311 -47.60 0.31 -37.52
CA GLU A 311 -47.07 -0.97 -37.99
C GLU A 311 -47.03 -1.25 -39.52
N ASN A 312 -46.26 -2.31 -39.83
CA ASN A 312 -46.39 -3.30 -40.91
C ASN A 312 -45.60 -3.21 -42.24
N GLU A 313 -45.02 -4.38 -42.55
CA GLU A 313 -44.78 -4.99 -43.87
C GLU A 313 -43.62 -4.49 -44.76
N ILE A 314 -42.46 -5.19 -44.64
CA ILE A 314 -41.85 -6.16 -45.60
C ILE A 314 -40.38 -6.37 -45.21
#